data_AF-A0A7Y5R9U8-F1
#
_entry.id   AF-A0A7Y5R9U8-F1
#
_cell.length_a   1.000
_cell.length_b   1.000
_cell.length_c   1.000
_cell.angle_alpha   90.00
_cell.angle_beta   90.00
_cell.angle_gamma   90.00
#
_symmetry.space_group_name_H-M   'P 1'
#
loop_
_entity.id
_entity.type
_entity.pdbx_description
1 polymer ?
#
loop_
_entity_poly.entity_id
_entity_poly.type
_entity_poly.pdbx_seq_one_letter_code
_entity_poly.pdbx_strand_id
1 'polypeptide(L)'
;DLQQALELVSYGDTIWVAQGIYRPTLTPDRSISFVIPNGVSILGGFNGSEIEAIQRNWEVSPTTLSGDIGVQGDSLDNSYHVIRIFGADSTTLIDGFVITHGYAFKENDFGEANHGAGAYIGVNVNMAVSTPKFIN
;
A
#
# COMPACT_ATOMS: atom_id res chain seq x y z
N ASP A 1 -12.94 -4.71 2.59
CA ASP A 1 -11.58 -4.49 3.12
C ASP A 1 -10.65 -4.12 1.97
N LEU A 2 -9.62 -3.30 2.18
CA LEU A 2 -8.69 -2.87 1.12
C LEU A 2 -7.91 -4.05 0.54
N GLN A 3 -7.51 -5.02 1.37
CA GLN A 3 -6.80 -6.21 0.92
C GLN A 3 -7.62 -7.00 -0.12
N GLN A 4 -8.89 -7.24 0.18
CA GLN A 4 -9.82 -7.92 -0.74
C GLN A 4 -10.09 -7.11 -2.02
N ALA A 5 -10.17 -5.78 -1.92
CA ALA A 5 -10.39 -4.94 -3.09
C ALA A 5 -9.21 -5.03 -4.08
N LEU A 6 -7.97 -5.06 -3.57
CA LEU A 6 -6.76 -5.21 -4.37
C LEU A 6 -6.66 -6.56 -5.11
N GLU A 7 -7.34 -7.60 -4.62
CA GLU A 7 -7.40 -8.92 -5.27
C GLU A 7 -8.40 -8.99 -6.43
N LEU A 8 -9.35 -8.05 -6.50
CA LEU A 8 -10.46 -8.06 -7.45
C LEU A 8 -10.30 -7.08 -8.62
N VAL A 9 -9.38 -6.12 -8.50
CA VAL A 9 -9.17 -5.08 -9.50
C VAL A 9 -8.35 -5.56 -10.69
N SER A 10 -8.60 -4.92 -11.82
CA SER A 10 -7.90 -5.07 -13.09
C SER A 10 -7.20 -3.78 -13.49
N TYR A 11 -6.33 -3.86 -14.50
CA TYR A 11 -5.64 -2.70 -15.06
C TYR A 11 -6.63 -1.60 -15.46
N GLY A 12 -6.39 -0.37 -15.00
CA GLY A 12 -7.25 0.80 -15.23
C GLY A 12 -8.30 1.03 -14.14
N ASP A 13 -8.49 0.09 -13.21
CA ASP A 13 -9.43 0.27 -12.11
C ASP A 13 -8.92 1.27 -11.08
N THR A 14 -9.87 1.88 -10.37
CA THR A 14 -9.61 2.81 -9.28
C THR A 14 -10.32 2.36 -8.01
N ILE A 15 -9.59 2.27 -6.90
CA ILE A 15 -10.12 1.98 -5.56
C ILE A 15 -10.19 3.28 -4.77
N TRP A 16 -11.37 3.60 -4.24
CA TRP A 16 -11.56 4.70 -3.29
C TRP A 16 -11.49 4.15 -1.88
N VAL A 17 -10.64 4.74 -1.06
CA VAL A 17 -10.38 4.29 0.31
C VAL A 17 -10.83 5.37 1.27
N ALA A 18 -11.79 5.02 2.12
CA ALA A 18 -12.28 5.89 3.16
C ALA A 18 -11.19 6.15 4.21
N GLN A 19 -11.36 7.22 4.99
CA GLN A 19 -10.50 7.55 6.10
C GLN A 19 -10.43 6.41 7.11
N GLY A 20 -9.26 6.27 7.73
CA GLY A 20 -9.03 5.20 8.70
C GLY A 20 -7.61 4.65 8.63
N ILE A 21 -7.38 3.61 9.43
CA ILE A 21 -6.11 2.89 9.49
C ILE A 21 -6.33 1.49 8.93
N TYR A 22 -5.67 1.19 7.82
CA TYR A 22 -5.74 -0.08 7.12
C TYR A 22 -4.42 -0.83 7.35
N ARG A 23 -4.54 -2.10 7.71
CA ARG A 23 -3.41 -3.01 7.92
C ARG A 23 -3.44 -4.12 6.87
N PRO A 24 -2.29 -4.57 6.34
CA PRO A 24 -2.26 -5.62 5.32
C PRO A 24 -2.87 -6.95 5.78
N THR A 25 -2.79 -7.22 7.09
CA THR A 25 -3.30 -8.44 7.71
C THR A 25 -3.68 -8.21 9.17
N LEU A 26 -4.49 -9.11 9.70
CA LEU A 26 -4.79 -9.22 11.14
C LEU A 26 -3.90 -10.26 11.85
N THR A 27 -3.10 -11.02 11.11
CA THR A 27 -2.14 -12.01 11.62
C THR A 27 -0.76 -11.37 11.82
N PRO A 28 0.14 -11.96 12.63
CA PRO A 28 1.52 -11.47 12.77
C PRO A 28 2.42 -11.85 11.57
N ASP A 29 1.85 -12.16 10.41
CA ASP A 29 2.65 -12.53 9.23
C ASP A 29 3.22 -11.28 8.55
N ARG A 30 4.48 -11.00 8.86
CA ARG A 30 5.25 -9.85 8.36
C ARG A 30 5.42 -9.83 6.84
N SER A 31 5.21 -10.95 6.15
CA SER A 31 5.37 -11.04 4.70
C SER A 31 4.18 -10.47 3.92
N ILE A 32 3.05 -10.22 4.59
CA ILE A 32 1.84 -9.69 3.98
C ILE A 32 1.92 -8.17 3.87
N SER A 33 1.59 -7.66 2.68
CA SER A 33 1.63 -6.25 2.28
C SER A 33 0.41 -5.92 1.43
N PHE A 34 0.09 -4.63 1.28
CA PHE A 34 -0.79 -4.17 0.22
C PHE A 34 -0.05 -4.26 -1.13
N VAL A 35 -0.41 -5.26 -1.94
CA VAL A 35 0.16 -5.43 -3.29
C VAL A 35 -0.67 -4.61 -4.26
N ILE A 36 -0.09 -3.58 -4.87
CA ILE A 36 -0.79 -2.74 -5.85
C ILE A 36 -0.51 -3.28 -7.26
N PRO A 37 -1.53 -3.75 -7.99
CA PRO A 37 -1.33 -4.25 -9.35
C PRO A 37 -0.94 -3.13 -10.32
N ASN A 38 -0.25 -3.51 -11.41
CA ASN A 38 0.08 -2.58 -12.48
C ASN A 38 -1.19 -1.93 -13.07
N GLY A 39 -1.15 -0.62 -13.24
CA GLY A 39 -2.21 0.21 -13.82
C GLY A 39 -3.41 0.45 -12.92
N VAL A 40 -3.35 0.02 -11.65
CA VAL A 40 -4.40 0.31 -10.66
C VAL A 40 -4.10 1.63 -9.97
N SER A 41 -5.15 2.43 -9.76
CA SER A 41 -5.10 3.63 -8.93
C SER A 41 -5.75 3.35 -7.57
N ILE A 42 -5.10 3.72 -6.48
CA ILE A 42 -5.71 3.77 -5.15
C ILE A 42 -5.72 5.22 -4.67
N LEU A 43 -6.87 5.65 -4.17
CA LEU A 43 -7.13 7.03 -3.74
C LEU A 43 -7.62 7.01 -2.29
N GLY A 44 -6.83 7.54 -1.34
CA GLY A 44 -7.21 7.73 0.07
C GLY A 44 -7.70 9.15 0.30
N GLY A 45 -8.53 9.42 1.30
CA GLY A 45 -9.04 10.78 1.56
C GLY A 45 -10.55 10.94 1.49
N PHE A 46 -11.29 9.83 1.46
CA PHE A 46 -12.75 9.85 1.39
C PHE A 46 -13.36 9.75 2.79
N ASN A 47 -14.45 10.44 3.04
CA ASN A 47 -15.24 10.28 4.26
C ASN A 47 -16.20 9.07 4.13
N GLY A 48 -16.50 8.62 2.91
CA GLY A 48 -17.35 7.47 2.61
C GLY A 48 -18.78 7.84 2.16
N SER A 49 -19.04 9.13 1.96
CA SER A 49 -20.33 9.65 1.47
C SER A 49 -20.23 10.32 0.10
N GLU A 50 -19.02 10.42 -0.45
CA GLU A 50 -18.74 11.02 -1.74
C GLU A 50 -19.34 10.18 -2.88
N ILE A 51 -19.80 10.88 -3.91
CA ILE A 51 -20.29 10.30 -5.16
C ILE A 51 -19.30 10.50 -6.31
N GLU A 52 -18.33 11.40 -6.14
CA GLU A 52 -17.31 11.75 -7.14
C GLU A 52 -15.91 11.86 -6.50
N ALA A 53 -14.87 11.45 -7.24
CA ALA A 53 -13.49 11.45 -6.74
C ALA A 53 -12.98 12.85 -6.37
N ILE A 54 -13.49 13.90 -7.02
CA ILE A 54 -13.07 15.29 -6.76
C ILE A 54 -13.52 15.82 -5.40
N GLN A 55 -14.49 15.15 -4.75
CA GLN A 55 -14.99 15.51 -3.43
C GLN A 55 -14.02 15.06 -2.30
N ARG A 56 -13.03 14.21 -2.64
CA ARG A 56 -11.99 13.72 -1.73
C ARG A 56 -11.23 14.89 -1.10
N ASN A 57 -10.99 14.78 0.21
CA ASN A 57 -10.16 15.72 0.94
C ASN A 57 -9.24 14.94 1.89
N TRP A 58 -8.01 14.71 1.44
CA TRP A 58 -7.00 13.93 2.17
C TRP A 58 -6.47 14.62 3.42
N GLU A 59 -6.58 15.94 3.53
CA GLU A 59 -6.19 16.68 4.74
C GLU A 59 -7.23 16.49 5.86
N VAL A 60 -8.51 16.43 5.51
CA VAL A 60 -9.62 16.31 6.47
C VAL A 60 -9.98 14.85 6.76
N SER A 61 -9.83 13.97 5.78
CA SER A 61 -10.22 12.55 5.86
C SER A 61 -8.99 11.63 5.70
N PRO A 62 -7.99 11.70 6.60
CA PRO A 62 -6.71 11.02 6.40
C PRO A 62 -6.88 9.50 6.31
N THR A 63 -6.20 8.90 5.34
CA THR A 63 -6.17 7.46 5.13
C THR A 63 -4.76 6.94 5.36
N THR A 64 -4.61 6.05 6.33
CA THR A 64 -3.31 5.52 6.75
C THR A 64 -3.19 4.06 6.37
N LEU A 65 -2.17 3.72 5.59
CA LEU A 65 -1.72 2.34 5.40
C LEU A 65 -0.64 2.07 6.45
N SER A 66 -0.88 1.13 7.36
CA SER A 66 0.00 0.85 8.48
C SER A 66 0.46 -0.60 8.51
N GLY A 67 1.77 -0.80 8.66
CA GLY A 67 2.36 -2.11 8.89
C GLY A 67 2.36 -2.56 10.35
N ASP A 68 1.76 -1.79 11.28
CA ASP A 68 1.57 -2.12 12.70
C ASP A 68 0.64 -3.32 12.87
N ILE A 69 1.16 -4.53 12.70
CA ILE A 69 0.41 -5.80 12.79
C ILE A 69 0.83 -6.56 14.04
N GLY A 70 0.01 -7.50 14.51
CA GLY A 70 0.31 -8.24 15.73
C GLY A 70 0.09 -7.39 16.99
N VAL A 71 1.15 -7.15 17.75
CA VAL A 71 1.13 -6.38 18.99
C VAL A 71 1.26 -4.89 18.67
N GLN A 72 0.22 -4.12 19.01
CA GLN A 72 0.19 -2.69 18.78
C GLN A 72 1.45 -1.98 19.31
N GLY A 73 2.17 -1.32 18.42
CA GLY A 73 3.36 -0.53 18.73
C GLY A 73 4.66 -1.32 18.89
N ASP A 74 4.63 -2.65 18.74
CA ASP A 74 5.85 -3.43 18.60
C ASP A 74 6.35 -3.34 17.15
N SER A 75 7.56 -2.83 16.93
CA SER A 75 8.09 -2.73 15.57
C SER A 75 8.61 -4.06 15.03
N LEU A 76 8.84 -5.06 15.89
CA LEU A 76 9.49 -6.31 15.52
C LEU A 76 8.56 -7.27 14.79
N ASP A 77 7.25 -7.13 14.96
CA ASP A 77 6.22 -7.87 14.24
C ASP A 77 5.54 -7.05 13.13
N ASN A 78 5.93 -5.80 12.92
CA ASN A 78 5.47 -5.01 11.77
C ASN A 78 5.75 -5.68 10.42
N SER A 79 4.86 -5.46 9.44
CA SER A 79 5.07 -5.86 8.04
C SER A 79 6.44 -5.41 7.53
N TYR A 80 7.15 -6.28 6.79
CA TYR A 80 8.41 -5.89 6.15
C TYR A 80 8.21 -4.68 5.23
N HIS A 81 7.14 -4.73 4.43
CA HIS A 81 6.72 -3.66 3.54
C HIS A 81 5.25 -3.38 3.78
N VAL A 82 4.86 -2.12 3.91
CA VAL A 82 3.43 -1.76 3.93
C VAL A 82 2.83 -1.93 2.54
N ILE A 83 3.53 -1.41 1.53
CA ILE A 83 3.15 -1.51 0.11
C ILE A 83 4.19 -2.31 -0.65
N ARG A 84 3.73 -3.16 -1.59
CA ARG A 84 4.58 -3.79 -2.59
C ARG A 84 4.04 -3.52 -3.99
N ILE A 85 4.93 -3.19 -4.92
CA ILE A 85 4.61 -2.94 -6.32
C ILE A 85 5.67 -3.63 -7.19
N PHE A 86 5.26 -4.39 -8.20
CA PHE A 86 6.19 -5.10 -9.10
C PHE A 86 5.89 -4.82 -10.56
N GLY A 87 6.84 -4.19 -11.26
CA GLY A 87 6.70 -3.87 -12.68
C GLY A 87 5.43 -3.09 -12.97
N ALA A 88 5.29 -1.94 -12.31
CA ALA A 88 4.21 -0.99 -12.57
C ALA A 88 4.65 0.05 -13.59
N ASP A 89 3.76 0.45 -14.49
CA ASP A 89 3.96 1.62 -15.34
C ASP A 89 3.46 2.90 -14.64
N SER A 90 3.64 4.03 -15.32
CA SER A 90 3.27 5.35 -14.84
C SER A 90 1.77 5.64 -14.74
N THR A 91 0.91 4.67 -15.06
CA THR A 91 -0.53 4.72 -14.83
C THR A 91 -0.92 4.17 -13.46
N THR A 92 -0.02 3.43 -12.78
CA THR A 92 -0.22 2.99 -11.39
C THR A 92 -0.08 4.19 -10.46
N LEU A 93 -1.11 4.45 -9.65
CA LEU A 93 -1.18 5.65 -8.80
C LEU A 93 -1.54 5.29 -7.36
N ILE A 94 -0.79 5.88 -6.43
CA ILE A 94 -1.04 5.86 -5.00
C ILE A 94 -1.17 7.30 -4.55
N ASP A 95 -2.37 7.72 -4.16
CA ASP A 95 -2.68 9.13 -3.92
C ASP A 95 -3.43 9.31 -2.59
N GLY A 96 -2.98 10.25 -1.76
CA GLY A 96 -3.67 10.63 -0.52
C GLY A 96 -3.52 9.67 0.65
N PHE A 97 -2.39 8.97 0.76
CA PHE A 97 -2.12 8.03 1.84
C PHE A 97 -0.97 8.46 2.74
N VAL A 98 -1.15 8.27 4.04
CA VAL A 98 -0.06 8.21 5.01
C VAL A 98 0.42 6.77 5.12
N ILE A 99 1.70 6.50 4.82
CA ILE A 99 2.27 5.15 4.86
C ILE A 99 3.22 5.05 6.05
N THR A 100 2.93 4.15 7.00
CA THR A 100 3.61 4.11 8.30
C THR A 100 3.86 2.69 8.81
N HIS A 101 4.79 2.57 9.76
CA HIS A 101 5.02 1.34 10.53
C HIS A 101 5.41 0.12 9.69
N GLY A 102 6.10 0.31 8.56
CA GLY A 102 6.84 -0.79 7.95
C GLY A 102 8.17 -1.02 8.67
N TYR A 103 8.65 -2.27 8.71
CA TYR A 103 9.94 -2.64 9.30
C TYR A 103 10.67 -3.65 8.41
N ALA A 104 11.36 -3.15 7.39
CA ALA A 104 12.13 -3.94 6.42
C ALA A 104 13.44 -4.46 7.02
N PHE A 105 13.31 -5.37 7.98
CA PHE A 105 14.43 -6.06 8.59
C PHE A 105 14.08 -7.52 8.84
N LYS A 106 14.85 -8.42 8.22
CA LYS A 106 14.80 -9.87 8.44
C LYS A 106 16.22 -10.38 8.60
N GLU A 107 16.50 -10.92 9.79
CA GLU A 107 17.84 -11.41 10.15
C GLU A 107 18.31 -12.51 9.19
N ASN A 108 19.59 -12.47 8.82
CA ASN A 108 20.22 -13.43 7.91
C ASN A 108 19.58 -13.54 6.51
N ASP A 109 18.82 -12.53 6.10
CA ASP A 109 18.20 -12.42 4.77
C ASP A 109 18.83 -11.22 4.03
N PHE A 110 19.20 -11.41 2.76
CA PHE A 110 19.73 -10.34 1.90
C PHE A 110 18.78 -10.04 0.73
N GLY A 111 17.55 -10.53 0.80
CA GLY A 111 16.50 -10.36 -0.19
C GLY A 111 15.64 -9.13 0.06
N GLU A 112 14.50 -9.09 -0.64
CA GLU A 112 13.59 -7.94 -0.66
C GLU A 112 13.13 -7.46 0.72
N ALA A 113 12.99 -8.36 1.69
CA ALA A 113 12.52 -8.07 3.04
C ALA A 113 13.35 -7.03 3.80
N ASN A 114 14.59 -6.77 3.36
CA ASN A 114 15.50 -5.78 3.95
C ASN A 114 15.57 -4.45 3.18
N HIS A 115 14.59 -4.18 2.30
CA HIS A 115 14.54 -2.98 1.47
C HIS A 115 13.15 -2.34 1.49
N GLY A 116 13.05 -1.01 1.56
CA GLY A 116 11.76 -0.31 1.35
C GLY A 116 10.66 -0.66 2.37
N ALA A 117 10.78 -0.16 3.60
CA ALA A 117 9.82 -0.45 4.67
C ALA A 117 8.40 0.12 4.40
N GLY A 118 8.32 1.38 3.96
CA GLY A 118 7.04 1.99 3.58
C GLY A 118 6.51 1.39 2.27
N ALA A 119 7.34 1.40 1.23
CA ALA A 119 7.01 0.80 -0.05
C ALA A 119 8.25 0.10 -0.62
N TYR A 120 8.06 -1.14 -1.06
CA TYR A 120 9.02 -1.85 -1.89
C TYR A 120 8.55 -1.83 -3.34
N ILE A 121 9.37 -1.23 -4.22
CA ILE A 121 9.08 -1.11 -5.65
C ILE A 121 10.10 -1.96 -6.40
N GLY A 122 9.66 -3.13 -6.85
CA GLY A 122 10.43 -4.07 -7.64
C GLY A 122 10.09 -4.02 -9.13
N VAL A 123 10.95 -4.66 -9.92
CA VAL A 123 10.73 -4.95 -11.34
C VAL A 123 10.29 -6.40 -11.49
N ASN A 124 9.78 -6.78 -12.66
CA ASN A 124 9.48 -8.18 -12.98
C ASN A 124 10.02 -8.54 -14.37
N VAL A 125 9.92 -9.82 -14.76
CA VAL A 125 10.48 -10.30 -16.04
C VAL A 125 9.89 -9.62 -17.28
N ASN A 126 8.69 -9.05 -17.17
CA ASN A 126 8.00 -8.38 -18.27
C ASN A 126 8.29 -6.87 -18.31
N MET A 127 8.75 -6.28 -17.20
CA MET A 127 9.00 -4.86 -17.06
C MET A 127 10.30 -4.61 -16.28
N ALA A 128 11.35 -4.27 -17.02
CA ALA A 128 12.68 -3.96 -16.48
C ALA A 128 12.75 -2.63 -15.71
N VAL A 129 11.67 -1.83 -15.74
CA VAL A 129 11.53 -0.58 -14.99
C VAL A 129 10.15 -0.57 -14.35
N SER A 130 10.07 -0.08 -13.11
CA SER A 130 8.82 0.12 -12.38
C SER A 130 8.70 1.61 -12.03
N THR A 131 7.65 2.27 -12.51
CA THR A 131 7.45 3.73 -12.42
C THR A 131 6.08 4.14 -11.84
N PRO A 132 5.62 3.53 -10.73
CA PRO A 132 4.38 3.97 -10.09
C PRO A 132 4.50 5.42 -9.59
N LYS A 133 3.37 6.11 -9.48
CA LYS A 133 3.29 7.47 -8.94
C LYS A 133 2.78 7.48 -7.52
N PHE A 134 3.45 8.24 -6.66
CA PHE A 134 3.00 8.57 -5.31
C PHE A 134 2.71 10.07 -5.28
N ILE A 135 1.48 10.43 -4.93
CA ILE A 135 1.00 11.82 -4.88
C ILE A 135 0.28 12.04 -3.53
N ASN A 136 0.24 13.29 -3.09
CA ASN A 136 -0.57 13.72 -1.95
C ASN A 136 -1.76 14.55 -2.44
#